data_AF-A0A4Q2K5Y2-F1
#
_entry.id   AF-A0A4Q2K5Y2-F1
#
_cell.length_a   1.000
_cell.length_b   1.000
_cell.length_c   1.000
_cell.angle_alpha   90.00
_cell.angle_beta   90.00
_cell.angle_gamma   90.00
#
_symmetry.space_group_name_H-M   'P 1'
#
loop_
_entity.id
_entity.type
_entity.pdbx_description
1 polymer ?
#
loop_
_entity_poly.entity_id
_entity_poly.type
_entity_poly.pdbx_seq_one_letter_code
_entity_poly.pdbx_strand_id
1 'polypeptide(L)'
;MSAYILSICGAVILSALVTIIMPEGKIGKFINGVLKILCVFIMLVPLVNWVSDLKFEGKGEGNETEVSLDEDYLDYFFGKQAESLSEELKKIVEKEFSIKVLIVTDWECADYAFSVRKVQINIKDFGMNGNDEHIMIIEQLRTRVSEIAKIDKEAVTVYEGTGNEERTAG
;
A
#
# COMPACT_ATOMS: atom_id res chain seq x y z
N MET A 1 18.54 28.52 -7.16
CA MET A 1 18.95 29.22 -8.42
C MET A 1 20.40 29.74 -8.37
N SER A 2 20.85 30.37 -7.28
CA SER A 2 22.22 30.92 -7.17
C SER A 2 23.33 29.88 -7.35
N ALA A 3 23.21 28.69 -6.75
CA ALA A 3 24.21 27.62 -6.86
C ALA A 3 24.34 27.06 -8.29
N TYR A 4 23.22 26.98 -9.03
CA TYR A 4 23.21 26.50 -10.43
C TYR A 4 23.88 27.51 -11.37
N ILE A 5 23.54 28.80 -11.22
CA ILE A 5 24.16 29.89 -11.97
C ILE A 5 25.66 29.94 -11.66
N LEU A 6 26.05 29.80 -10.38
CA LEU A 6 27.45 29.73 -9.96
C LEU A 6 28.19 28.52 -10.58
N SER A 7 27.54 27.37 -10.67
CA SER A 7 28.09 26.17 -11.33
C SER A 7 28.33 26.38 -12.82
N ILE A 8 27.40 27.04 -13.53
CA ILE A 8 27.57 27.35 -14.95
C ILE A 8 28.73 28.33 -15.12
N CYS A 9 28.72 29.43 -14.37
CA CYS A 9 29.78 30.44 -14.45
C CYS A 9 31.16 29.83 -14.14
N GLY A 10 31.25 28.98 -13.11
CA GLY A 10 32.47 28.26 -12.76
C GLY A 10 32.96 27.33 -13.87
N ALA A 11 32.07 26.52 -14.43
CA ALA A 11 32.42 25.61 -15.53
C ALA A 11 32.90 26.34 -16.79
N VAL A 12 32.26 27.47 -17.13
CA VAL A 12 32.63 28.29 -18.29
C VAL A 12 33.98 28.98 -18.08
N ILE A 13 34.22 29.59 -16.92
CA ILE A 13 35.49 30.25 -16.59
C ILE A 13 36.63 29.23 -16.58
N LEU A 14 36.42 28.07 -15.98
CA LEU A 14 37.42 27.01 -15.91
C LEU A 14 37.75 26.43 -17.29
N SER A 15 36.74 26.26 -18.14
CA SER A 15 36.93 25.84 -19.54
C SER A 15 37.73 26.88 -20.36
N ALA A 16 37.51 28.17 -20.11
CA ALA A 16 38.27 29.24 -20.74
C ALA A 16 39.74 29.24 -20.29
N LEU A 17 40.01 29.06 -19.00
CA LEU A 17 41.37 28.95 -18.45
C LEU A 17 42.12 27.75 -19.03
N VAL A 18 41.48 26.59 -19.12
CA VAL A 18 42.06 25.39 -19.75
C VAL A 18 42.40 25.66 -21.22
N THR A 19 41.55 26.40 -21.93
CA THR A 19 41.79 26.75 -23.34
C THR A 19 42.99 27.69 -23.51
N ILE A 20 43.21 28.62 -22.59
CA ILE A 20 44.34 29.57 -22.63
C ILE A 20 45.68 28.88 -22.36
N ILE A 21 45.71 27.91 -21.45
CA ILE A 21 46.93 27.19 -21.06
C ILE A 21 47.32 26.15 -22.13
N MET A 22 46.36 25.72 -22.97
CA MET A 22 46.57 24.64 -23.90
C MET A 22 47.27 25.09 -25.20
N PRO A 23 48.34 24.39 -25.64
CA PRO A 23 49.05 24.75 -26.87
C PRO A 23 48.18 24.52 -28.11
N GLU A 24 48.40 25.32 -29.16
CA GLU A 24 47.66 25.30 -30.44
C GLU A 24 47.96 24.07 -31.34
N GLY A 25 48.11 22.89 -30.72
CA GLY A 25 48.28 21.61 -31.40
C GLY A 25 46.96 20.93 -31.79
N LYS A 26 47.05 19.81 -32.50
CA LYS A 26 45.88 19.00 -32.91
C LYS A 26 45.04 18.53 -31.70
N ILE A 27 45.71 18.27 -30.57
CA ILE A 27 45.06 17.86 -29.31
C ILE A 27 44.31 19.04 -28.68
N GLY A 28 44.80 20.27 -28.82
CA GLY A 28 44.14 21.50 -28.35
C GLY A 28 42.76 21.71 -28.98
N LYS A 29 42.67 21.46 -30.29
CA LYS A 29 41.41 21.55 -31.04
C LYS A 29 40.39 20.49 -30.59
N PHE A 30 40.87 19.29 -30.22
CA PHE A 30 40.01 18.22 -29.72
C PHE A 30 39.44 18.54 -28.34
N ILE A 31 40.29 18.96 -27.39
CA ILE A 31 39.85 19.29 -26.03
C ILE A 31 38.89 20.49 -26.03
N ASN A 32 39.16 21.51 -26.84
CA ASN A 32 38.25 22.65 -26.97
C ASN A 32 36.87 22.22 -27.52
N GLY A 33 36.83 21.26 -28.46
CA GLY A 33 35.58 20.65 -28.91
C GLY A 33 34.81 19.94 -27.79
N VAL A 34 35.50 19.13 -26.99
CA VAL A 34 34.89 18.42 -25.85
C VAL A 34 34.38 19.39 -24.78
N LEU A 35 35.14 20.45 -24.45
CA LEU A 35 34.72 21.47 -23.49
C LEU A 35 33.46 22.23 -23.95
N LYS A 36 33.35 22.53 -25.25
CA LYS A 36 32.15 23.15 -25.82
C LYS A 36 30.93 22.23 -25.74
N ILE A 37 31.10 20.95 -26.05
CA ILE A 37 30.04 19.94 -25.92
C ILE A 37 29.58 19.85 -24.46
N LEU A 38 30.52 19.79 -23.51
CA LEU A 38 30.24 19.77 -22.08
C LEU A 38 29.48 21.03 -21.62
N CYS A 39 29.85 22.22 -22.10
CA CYS A 39 29.11 23.45 -21.83
C CYS A 39 27.67 23.39 -22.35
N VAL A 40 27.45 22.84 -23.56
CA VAL A 40 26.10 22.65 -24.12
C VAL A 40 25.28 21.68 -23.25
N PHE A 41 25.87 20.58 -22.77
CA PHE A 41 25.18 19.66 -21.86
C PHE A 41 24.76 20.33 -20.55
N ILE A 42 25.64 21.12 -19.93
CA ILE A 42 25.32 21.86 -18.71
C ILE A 42 24.17 22.86 -18.94
N MET A 43 24.11 23.48 -20.12
CA MET A 43 23.00 24.36 -20.54
C MET A 43 21.71 23.60 -20.85
N LEU A 44 21.76 22.30 -21.16
CA LEU A 44 20.59 21.45 -21.42
C LEU A 44 19.98 20.83 -20.15
N VAL A 45 20.72 20.80 -19.03
CA VAL A 45 20.21 20.37 -17.71
C VAL A 45 18.88 21.03 -17.30
N PRO A 46 18.66 22.35 -17.45
CA PRO A 46 17.40 22.97 -17.03
C PRO A 46 16.26 22.60 -17.98
N LEU A 47 16.53 22.33 -19.27
CA LEU A 47 15.54 21.79 -20.20
C LEU A 47 15.14 20.36 -19.85
N VAL A 48 16.12 19.51 -19.51
CA VAL A 48 15.85 18.13 -19.09
C VAL A 48 15.09 18.12 -17.78
N ASN A 49 15.45 19.00 -16.83
CA ASN A 49 14.73 19.15 -15.57
C ASN A 49 13.28 19.64 -15.79
N TRP A 50 13.06 20.57 -16.73
CA TRP A 50 11.71 21.02 -17.09
C TRP A 50 10.86 19.90 -17.71
N VAL A 51 11.48 19.02 -18.52
CA VAL A 51 10.80 17.83 -19.07
C VAL A 51 10.58 16.74 -18.02
N SER A 52 11.46 16.61 -17.02
CA SER A 52 11.25 15.69 -15.90
C SER A 52 10.19 16.19 -14.93
N ASP A 53 10.09 17.51 -14.70
CA ASP A 53 9.01 18.12 -13.89
C ASP A 53 7.64 17.86 -14.56
N LEU A 54 7.57 17.89 -15.90
CA LEU A 54 6.37 17.50 -16.66
C LEU A 54 6.09 15.98 -16.65
N LYS A 55 7.07 15.15 -16.29
CA LYS A 55 6.94 13.68 -16.21
C LYS A 55 6.81 13.16 -14.77
N PHE A 56 6.88 14.05 -13.77
CA PHE A 56 6.78 13.75 -12.34
C PHE A 56 5.73 14.65 -11.67
N GLU A 57 4.48 14.62 -12.16
CA GLU A 57 3.30 14.81 -11.30
C GLU A 57 3.17 13.59 -10.36
N GLY A 58 4.13 13.41 -9.47
CA GLY A 58 4.14 12.24 -8.60
C GLY A 58 4.90 12.38 -7.29
N LYS A 59 5.91 13.25 -7.20
CA LYS A 59 6.63 13.51 -5.93
C LYS A 59 7.27 14.89 -5.94
N GLY A 60 6.65 15.86 -5.29
CA GLY A 60 7.25 17.17 -5.02
C GLY A 60 6.59 17.83 -3.81
N GLU A 61 7.37 18.03 -2.75
CA GLU A 61 7.06 18.97 -1.66
C GLU A 61 6.78 20.36 -2.26
N GLY A 62 5.54 20.83 -2.13
CA GLY A 62 5.15 22.18 -2.57
C GLY A 62 3.64 22.35 -2.71
N ASN A 63 3.00 22.79 -1.62
CA ASN A 63 1.57 23.13 -1.53
C ASN A 63 0.64 21.97 -1.90
N GLU A 64 0.70 20.97 -1.05
CA GLU A 64 -0.34 19.97 -0.88
C GLU A 64 -1.68 20.65 -0.51
N THR A 65 -2.55 20.91 -1.50
CA THR A 65 -3.87 20.31 -1.31
C THR A 65 -3.65 18.83 -1.59
N GLU A 66 -3.10 18.14 -0.59
CA GLU A 66 -3.28 16.72 -0.44
C GLU A 66 -4.79 16.54 -0.64
N VAL A 67 -5.20 15.85 -1.70
CA VAL A 67 -6.51 15.22 -1.63
C VAL A 67 -6.30 14.10 -0.61
N SER A 68 -6.24 14.51 0.66
CA SER A 68 -6.19 13.61 1.79
C SER A 68 -7.45 12.79 1.64
N LEU A 69 -7.28 11.50 1.41
CA LEU A 69 -8.41 10.60 1.45
C LEU A 69 -9.04 10.76 2.83
N ASP A 70 -10.35 10.88 2.85
CA ASP A 70 -11.09 10.96 4.09
C ASP A 70 -10.98 9.59 4.76
N GLU A 71 -9.97 9.45 5.63
CA GLU A 71 -9.65 8.21 6.33
C GLU A 71 -10.84 7.75 7.17
N ASP A 72 -11.60 8.69 7.75
CA ASP A 72 -12.82 8.39 8.51
C ASP A 72 -13.91 7.80 7.61
N TYR A 73 -14.06 8.33 6.39
CA TYR A 73 -14.99 7.75 5.42
C TYR A 73 -14.57 6.36 4.96
N LEU A 74 -13.27 6.15 4.69
CA LEU A 74 -12.75 4.83 4.29
C LEU A 74 -12.92 3.81 5.43
N ASP A 75 -12.60 4.20 6.66
CA ASP A 75 -12.76 3.36 7.84
C ASP A 75 -14.24 2.99 8.06
N TYR A 76 -15.14 3.96 7.96
CA TYR A 76 -16.57 3.72 8.03
C TYR A 76 -17.07 2.79 6.90
N PHE A 77 -16.64 3.03 5.66
CA PHE A 77 -17.07 2.26 4.50
C PHE A 77 -16.57 0.80 4.59
N PHE A 78 -15.30 0.59 4.94
CA PHE A 78 -14.72 -0.74 5.11
C PHE A 78 -15.25 -1.45 6.35
N GLY A 79 -15.51 -0.73 7.44
CA GLY A 79 -16.23 -1.25 8.60
C GLY A 79 -17.62 -1.77 8.23
N LYS A 80 -18.37 -1.01 7.42
CA LYS A 80 -19.68 -1.47 6.90
C LYS A 80 -19.57 -2.66 5.96
N GLN A 81 -18.52 -2.72 5.14
CA GLN A 81 -18.27 -3.87 4.28
C GLN A 81 -17.96 -5.13 5.09
N ALA A 82 -17.14 -5.03 6.14
CA ALA A 82 -16.86 -6.14 7.06
C ALA A 82 -18.10 -6.62 7.83
N GLU A 83 -18.96 -5.69 8.27
CA GLU A 83 -20.22 -6.00 8.94
C GLU A 83 -21.15 -6.78 8.00
N SER A 84 -21.32 -6.31 6.76
CA SER A 84 -22.13 -7.00 5.74
C SER A 84 -21.60 -8.40 5.43
N LEU A 85 -20.29 -8.54 5.26
CA LEU A 85 -19.65 -9.84 5.02
C LEU A 85 -19.88 -10.81 6.20
N SER A 86 -19.78 -10.30 7.43
CA SER A 86 -20.01 -11.09 8.65
C SER A 86 -21.47 -11.58 8.73
N GLU A 87 -22.44 -10.73 8.38
CA GLU A 87 -23.85 -11.12 8.31
C GLU A 87 -24.13 -12.17 7.23
N GLU A 88 -23.54 -12.02 6.05
CA GLU A 88 -23.69 -12.96 4.94
C GLU A 88 -23.11 -14.33 5.31
N LEU A 89 -21.88 -14.35 5.84
CA LEU A 89 -21.24 -15.57 6.34
C LEU A 89 -22.10 -16.24 7.41
N LYS A 90 -22.64 -15.45 8.36
CA LYS A 90 -23.52 -15.96 9.40
C LYS A 90 -24.75 -16.64 8.80
N LYS A 91 -25.47 -15.98 7.87
CA LYS A 91 -26.68 -16.53 7.24
C LYS A 91 -26.38 -17.83 6.49
N ILE A 92 -25.25 -17.91 5.79
CA ILE A 92 -24.84 -19.12 5.06
C ILE A 92 -24.55 -20.25 6.05
N VAL A 93 -23.71 -19.99 7.04
CA VAL A 93 -23.25 -20.99 8.01
C VAL A 93 -24.40 -21.50 8.89
N GLU A 94 -25.23 -20.61 9.43
CA GLU A 94 -26.37 -21.02 10.27
C GLU A 94 -27.38 -21.88 9.48
N LYS A 95 -27.58 -21.57 8.20
CA LYS A 95 -28.47 -22.32 7.32
C LYS A 95 -27.89 -23.69 6.91
N GLU A 96 -26.61 -23.73 6.55
CA GLU A 96 -25.95 -24.94 6.04
C GLU A 96 -25.72 -25.97 7.14
N PHE A 97 -25.32 -25.51 8.33
CA PHE A 97 -24.95 -26.38 9.45
C PHE A 97 -26.03 -26.48 10.53
N SER A 98 -27.14 -25.74 10.40
CA SER A 98 -28.24 -25.70 11.39
C SER A 98 -27.78 -25.34 12.82
N ILE A 99 -26.77 -24.49 12.92
CA ILE A 99 -26.19 -23.99 14.18
C ILE A 99 -26.49 -22.50 14.37
N LYS A 100 -26.25 -21.96 15.57
CA LYS A 100 -26.24 -20.51 15.81
C LYS A 100 -24.82 -20.02 16.01
N VAL A 101 -24.43 -18.97 15.28
CA VAL A 101 -23.07 -18.42 15.34
C VAL A 101 -23.06 -16.90 15.41
N LEU A 102 -22.02 -16.38 16.04
CA LEU A 102 -21.60 -14.99 15.92
C LEU A 102 -20.32 -14.97 15.09
N ILE A 103 -20.31 -14.21 14.00
CA ILE A 103 -19.13 -14.05 13.16
C ILE A 103 -18.68 -12.59 13.25
N VAL A 104 -17.38 -12.40 13.49
CA VAL A 104 -16.73 -11.09 13.51
C VAL A 104 -15.55 -11.15 12.54
N THR A 105 -15.53 -10.20 11.61
CA THR A 105 -14.46 -10.09 10.61
C THR A 105 -13.54 -8.94 10.97
N ASP A 106 -12.28 -9.26 11.26
CA ASP A 106 -11.21 -8.28 11.41
C ASP A 106 -10.65 -7.94 10.02
N TRP A 107 -10.54 -6.65 9.74
CA TRP A 107 -10.14 -6.14 8.44
C TRP A 107 -9.01 -5.12 8.58
N GLU A 108 -8.35 -4.85 7.46
CA GLU A 108 -7.36 -3.78 7.33
C GLU A 108 -7.59 -3.01 6.03
N CYS A 109 -7.26 -1.72 6.07
CA CYS A 109 -7.05 -0.93 4.87
C CYS A 109 -5.57 -1.05 4.48
N ALA A 110 -5.28 -1.81 3.42
CA ALA A 110 -3.96 -1.89 2.83
C ALA A 110 -4.04 -1.31 1.41
N ASP A 111 -3.21 -0.32 1.10
CA ASP A 111 -3.18 0.36 -0.21
C ASP A 111 -4.58 0.86 -0.68
N TYR A 112 -5.41 1.35 0.25
CA TYR A 112 -6.79 1.80 0.00
C TYR A 112 -7.74 0.70 -0.48
N ALA A 113 -7.41 -0.56 -0.23
CA ALA A 113 -8.25 -1.71 -0.49
C ALA A 113 -8.69 -2.39 0.81
N PHE A 114 -9.93 -2.89 0.80
CA PHE A 114 -10.45 -3.75 1.86
C PHE A 114 -9.75 -5.11 1.82
N SER A 115 -9.08 -5.46 2.90
CA SER A 115 -8.48 -6.78 3.08
C SER A 115 -8.97 -7.42 4.39
N VAL A 116 -9.40 -8.67 4.32
CA VAL A 116 -9.81 -9.44 5.50
C VAL A 116 -8.56 -10.05 6.13
N ARG A 117 -8.25 -9.67 7.37
CA ARG A 117 -7.11 -10.23 8.11
C ARG A 117 -7.47 -11.52 8.83
N LYS A 118 -8.64 -11.55 9.45
CA LYS A 118 -9.04 -12.64 10.33
C LYS A 118 -10.55 -12.74 10.39
N VAL A 119 -11.06 -13.97 10.44
CA VAL A 119 -12.47 -14.21 10.73
C VAL A 119 -12.58 -15.01 12.02
N GLN A 120 -13.34 -14.50 12.97
CA GLN A 120 -13.60 -15.12 14.25
C GLN A 120 -15.04 -15.62 14.28
N ILE A 121 -15.22 -16.90 14.55
CA ILE A 121 -16.53 -17.55 14.59
C ILE A 121 -16.76 -18.08 15.99
N ASN A 122 -17.81 -17.63 16.64
CA ASN A 122 -18.21 -18.08 17.98
C ASN A 122 -19.52 -18.85 17.86
N ILE A 123 -19.46 -20.17 18.06
CA ILE A 123 -20.62 -21.04 18.01
C ILE A 123 -21.36 -20.93 19.34
N LYS A 124 -22.63 -20.50 19.27
CA LYS A 124 -23.51 -20.31 20.43
C LYS A 124 -24.34 -21.54 20.74
N ASP A 125 -24.68 -22.31 19.72
CA ASP A 125 -25.51 -23.50 19.83
C ASP A 125 -25.20 -24.42 18.65
N PHE A 126 -24.77 -25.66 18.95
CA PHE A 126 -24.49 -26.69 17.96
C PHE A 126 -25.75 -27.46 17.52
N GLY A 127 -26.92 -27.15 18.08
CA GLY A 127 -28.15 -27.87 17.79
C GLY A 127 -28.17 -29.27 18.43
N MET A 128 -28.91 -30.21 17.84
CA MET A 128 -29.02 -31.61 18.32
C MET A 128 -27.79 -32.47 17.95
N ASN A 129 -26.62 -31.87 17.73
CA ASN A 129 -25.43 -32.56 17.26
C ASN A 129 -24.59 -33.07 18.43
N GLY A 130 -24.09 -34.30 18.32
CA GLY A 130 -23.31 -34.98 19.36
C GLY A 130 -21.88 -34.46 19.47
N ASN A 131 -21.22 -34.68 20.62
CA ASN A 131 -19.88 -34.15 20.93
C ASN A 131 -18.80 -34.53 19.88
N ASP A 132 -18.87 -35.72 19.30
CA ASP A 132 -17.90 -36.16 18.27
C ASP A 132 -18.14 -35.46 16.92
N GLU A 133 -19.36 -34.96 16.66
CA GLU A 133 -19.70 -34.20 15.45
C GLU A 133 -19.19 -32.76 15.54
N HIS A 134 -18.98 -32.21 16.75
CA HIS A 134 -18.55 -30.82 16.95
C HIS A 134 -17.17 -30.56 16.34
N ILE A 135 -16.22 -31.48 16.53
CA ILE A 135 -14.87 -31.38 15.95
C ILE A 135 -14.95 -31.36 14.41
N MET A 136 -15.81 -32.19 13.83
CA MET A 136 -15.96 -32.29 12.38
C MET A 136 -16.67 -31.06 11.79
N ILE A 137 -17.67 -30.52 12.49
CA ILE A 137 -18.37 -29.29 12.11
C ILE A 137 -17.43 -28.09 12.15
N ILE A 138 -16.57 -27.97 13.18
CA ILE A 138 -15.62 -26.85 13.30
C ILE A 138 -14.65 -26.79 12.12
N GLU A 139 -14.10 -27.93 11.70
CA GLU A 139 -13.14 -27.96 10.59
C GLU A 139 -13.82 -27.69 9.23
N GLN A 140 -15.07 -28.15 9.06
CA GLN A 140 -15.89 -27.81 7.91
C GLN A 140 -16.23 -26.31 7.87
N LEU A 141 -16.56 -25.74 9.03
CA LEU A 141 -16.80 -24.29 9.19
C LEU A 141 -15.60 -23.47 8.75
N ARG A 142 -14.42 -23.85 9.26
CA ARG A 142 -13.15 -23.18 8.95
C ARG A 142 -12.87 -23.21 7.46
N THR A 143 -13.04 -24.38 6.84
CA THR A 143 -12.86 -24.56 5.40
C THR A 143 -13.85 -23.70 4.62
N ARG A 144 -15.14 -23.75 4.96
CA ARG A 144 -16.18 -23.05 4.20
C ARG A 144 -16.01 -21.53 4.28
N VAL A 145 -15.74 -21.01 5.47
CA VAL A 145 -15.52 -19.57 5.67
C VAL A 145 -14.24 -19.11 4.99
N SER A 146 -13.17 -19.92 5.00
CA SER A 146 -11.92 -19.60 4.28
C SER A 146 -12.15 -19.46 2.77
N GLU A 147 -12.99 -20.30 2.17
CA GLU A 147 -13.30 -20.26 0.73
C GLU A 147 -14.11 -19.01 0.35
N ILE A 148 -15.09 -18.66 1.18
CA ILE A 148 -15.99 -17.52 0.91
C ILE A 148 -15.24 -16.20 1.15
N ALA A 149 -14.52 -16.08 2.26
CA ALA A 149 -13.74 -14.89 2.61
C ALA A 149 -12.41 -14.79 1.85
N LYS A 150 -12.01 -15.83 1.10
CA LYS A 150 -10.74 -15.92 0.35
C LYS A 150 -9.51 -15.65 1.21
N ILE A 151 -9.50 -16.20 2.42
CA ILE A 151 -8.38 -16.10 3.37
C ILE A 151 -7.85 -17.48 3.70
N ASP A 152 -6.63 -17.55 4.21
CA ASP A 152 -6.05 -18.81 4.69
C ASP A 152 -6.87 -19.38 5.85
N LYS A 153 -6.98 -20.72 5.90
CA LYS A 153 -7.69 -21.43 6.98
C LYS A 153 -7.16 -21.08 8.37
N GLU A 154 -5.86 -20.79 8.47
CA GLU A 154 -5.20 -20.41 9.73
C GLU A 154 -5.67 -19.05 10.24
N ALA A 155 -6.15 -18.17 9.35
CA ALA A 155 -6.74 -16.88 9.70
C ALA A 155 -8.21 -17.00 10.16
N VAL A 156 -8.80 -18.21 10.13
CA VAL A 156 -10.16 -18.47 10.61
C VAL A 156 -10.11 -19.17 11.96
N THR A 157 -10.49 -18.43 13.01
CA THR A 157 -10.54 -18.95 14.38
C THR A 157 -11.97 -19.28 14.77
N VAL A 158 -12.18 -20.48 15.31
CA VAL A 158 -13.49 -20.95 15.76
C VAL A 158 -13.43 -21.18 17.27
N TYR A 159 -14.39 -20.61 18.00
CA TYR A 159 -14.55 -20.76 19.43
C TYR A 159 -15.91 -21.37 19.75
N GLU A 160 -15.94 -22.23 20.76
CA GLU A 160 -17.17 -22.78 21.33
C GLU A 160 -17.55 -21.94 22.55
N GLY A 161 -18.70 -21.27 22.48
CA GLY A 161 -19.21 -20.44 23.57
C GLY A 161 -20.35 -21.15 24.29
N THR A 162 -20.05 -21.95 25.32
CA THR A 162 -21.03 -22.15 26.39
C THR A 162 -21.16 -20.83 27.16
N GLY A 163 -22.37 -20.43 27.53
CA GLY A 163 -22.68 -19.09 28.02
C GLY A 163 -21.75 -18.53 29.11
N ASN A 164 -21.66 -17.19 29.14
CA ASN A 164 -20.84 -16.30 29.97
C ASN A 164 -19.36 -16.15 29.59
N GLU A 165 -19.05 -15.03 28.94
CA GLU A 165 -18.28 -13.96 29.58
C GLU A 165 -18.44 -12.68 28.76
N GLU A 166 -19.30 -11.78 29.22
CA GLU A 166 -19.05 -10.35 29.11
C GLU A 166 -17.67 -10.10 29.76
N ARG A 167 -16.62 -9.94 28.95
CA ARG A 167 -15.46 -9.14 29.37
C ARG A 167 -15.57 -7.78 28.70
N THR A 168 -16.23 -6.93 29.47
CA THR A 168 -16.14 -5.48 29.45
C THR A 168 -14.70 -4.97 29.36
N ALA A 169 -14.54 -3.90 28.59
CA ALA A 169 -13.65 -2.76 28.77
C ALA A 169 -12.17 -3.01 29.18
N GLY A 170 -11.29 -2.58 28.28
CA GLY A 170 -9.88 -2.27 28.53
C GLY A 170 -9.31 -1.59 27.30
#